data_AF-A0A8J5SXC0-F1
#
_entry.id   AF-A0A8J5SXC0-F1
#
_cell.length_a   1.000
_cell.length_b   1.000
_cell.length_c   1.000
_cell.angle_alpha   90.00
_cell.angle_beta   90.00
_cell.angle_gamma   90.00
#
_symmetry.space_group_name_H-M   'P 1'
#
loop_
_entity.id
_entity.type
_entity.pdbx_description
1 polymer ?
#
loop_
_entity_poly.entity_id
_entity_poly.type
_entity_poly.pdbx_seq_one_letter_code
_entity_poly.pdbx_strand_id
1 'polypeptide(L)'
;MTRLLQIADRFELNGADVLENVAYARAYNTDHQSRILLEAASMMIETRFALMIVDSAIALYRTDFSGRGELSARQMHMAKLLRSL
;
A
#
# COMPACT_ATOMS: atom_id res chain seq x y z
N MET A 1 7.87 11.41 -5.41
CA MET A 1 6.90 12.53 -5.37
C MET A 1 6.91 13.43 -6.60
N THR A 2 7.99 13.46 -7.38
CA THR A 2 8.09 14.23 -8.64
C THR A 2 6.96 13.98 -9.63
N ARG A 3 6.45 12.74 -9.72
CA ARG A 3 5.32 12.42 -10.61
C ARG A 3 3.99 13.05 -10.19
N LEU A 4 3.71 13.13 -8.88
CA LEU A 4 2.50 13.77 -8.37
C LEU A 4 2.51 15.27 -8.68
N LEU A 5 3.65 15.93 -8.49
CA LEU A 5 3.80 17.35 -8.80
C LEU A 5 3.58 17.64 -10.29
N GLN A 6 4.14 16.83 -11.19
CA GLN A 6 3.91 16.96 -12.63
C GLN A 6 2.43 16.81 -13.02
N ILE A 7 1.70 15.93 -12.34
CA ILE A 7 0.27 15.73 -12.59
C ILE A 7 -0.53 16.91 -12.01
N ALA A 8 -0.19 17.37 -10.80
CA ALA A 8 -0.80 18.52 -10.17
C ALA A 8 -0.70 19.78 -11.04
N ASP A 9 0.47 20.01 -11.63
CA ASP A 9 0.74 21.15 -12.52
C ASP A 9 -0.20 21.18 -13.73
N ARG A 10 -0.46 20.01 -14.34
CA ARG A 10 -1.41 19.87 -15.46
C ARG A 10 -2.84 20.24 -15.07
N PHE A 11 -3.21 20.03 -13.81
CA PHE A 11 -4.54 20.34 -13.28
C PHE A 11 -4.58 21.68 -12.54
N GLU A 12 -3.52 22.50 -12.63
CA GLU A 12 -3.41 23.81 -11.96
C GLU A 12 -3.59 23.74 -10.44
N LEU A 13 -3.17 22.63 -9.83
CA LEU A 13 -3.24 22.41 -8.38
C LEU A 13 -1.94 22.86 -7.69
N ASN A 14 -2.06 23.38 -6.46
CA ASN A 14 -0.89 23.67 -5.63
C ASN A 14 -0.19 22.36 -5.21
N GLY A 15 1.07 22.21 -5.59
CA GLY A 15 1.85 21.00 -5.31
C GLY A 15 2.06 20.71 -3.83
N ALA A 16 2.17 21.73 -2.96
CA ALA A 16 2.34 21.54 -1.52
C ALA A 16 1.07 20.92 -0.90
N ASP A 17 -0.09 21.48 -1.22
CA ASP A 17 -1.38 20.97 -0.76
C ASP A 17 -1.62 19.53 -1.26
N VAL A 18 -1.24 19.23 -2.50
CA VAL A 18 -1.32 17.86 -3.05
C VAL A 18 -0.46 16.88 -2.26
N LEU A 19 0.77 17.26 -1.89
CA LEU A 19 1.66 16.38 -1.14
C LEU A 19 1.23 16.20 0.32
N GLU A 20 0.66 17.24 0.95
CA GLU A 20 0.12 17.16 2.31
C GLU A 20 -1.05 16.16 2.40
N ASN A 21 -1.84 16.04 1.32
CA ASN A 21 -2.96 15.11 1.24
C ASN A 21 -2.56 13.65 0.89
N VAL A 22 -1.26 13.33 0.81
CA VAL A 22 -0.78 11.98 0.45
C VAL A 22 0.05 11.38 1.57
N ALA A 23 -0.52 10.37 2.24
CA ALA A 23 0.22 9.49 3.12
C ALA A 23 0.96 8.41 2.30
N TYR A 24 2.24 8.17 2.61
CA TYR A 24 3.06 7.17 1.93
C TYR A 24 3.83 6.30 2.93
N ALA A 25 3.79 4.98 2.71
CA ALA A 25 4.57 4.02 3.46
C ALA A 25 5.14 2.95 2.50
N ARG A 26 6.35 2.47 2.79
CA ARG A 26 7.01 1.40 2.02
C ARG A 26 7.08 0.12 2.83
N ALA A 27 6.45 -0.93 2.32
CA ALA A 27 6.62 -2.28 2.87
C ALA A 27 7.92 -2.92 2.37
N TYR A 28 8.58 -3.68 3.25
CA TYR A 28 9.87 -4.36 2.95
C TYR A 28 9.77 -5.89 2.96
N ASN A 29 8.71 -6.44 3.55
CA ASN A 29 8.36 -7.86 3.59
C ASN A 29 6.85 -8.02 3.85
N THR A 30 6.32 -9.25 3.76
CA THR A 30 4.87 -9.51 3.87
C THR A 30 4.28 -9.14 5.23
N ASP A 31 5.06 -9.28 6.31
CA ASP A 31 4.62 -8.93 7.67
C ASP A 31 4.52 -7.42 7.84
N HIS A 32 5.51 -6.67 7.33
CA HIS A 32 5.51 -5.22 7.34
C HIS A 32 4.36 -4.66 6.50
N GLN A 33 4.08 -5.27 5.35
CA GLN A 33 2.93 -4.90 4.52
C GLN A 33 1.61 -5.04 5.27
N SER A 34 1.43 -6.13 6.03
CA SER A 34 0.22 -6.39 6.80
C SER A 34 0.05 -5.37 7.94
N ARG A 35 1.14 -4.99 8.62
CA ARG A 35 1.11 -3.95 9.67
C ARG A 35 0.77 -2.57 9.11
N ILE A 36 1.38 -2.19 7.98
CA ILE A 36 1.08 -0.91 7.31
C ILE A 36 -0.40 -0.82 6.93
N LEU A 37 -1.01 -1.92 6.46
CA LEU A 37 -2.45 -1.92 6.15
C LEU A 37 -3.33 -1.69 7.38
N LEU A 38 -2.99 -2.28 8.53
CA LEU A 38 -3.71 -2.05 9.78
C LEU A 38 -3.57 -0.60 10.27
N GLU A 39 -2.36 -0.03 10.16
CA GLU A 39 -2.10 1.37 10.49
C GLU A 39 -2.88 2.31 9.53
N ALA A 40 -2.85 2.04 8.23
CA ALA A 40 -3.61 2.79 7.24
C ALA A 40 -5.12 2.72 7.51
N ALA A 41 -5.67 1.54 7.83
CA ALA A 41 -7.07 1.39 8.20
C ALA A 41 -7.43 2.24 9.43
N SER A 42 -6.54 2.31 10.43
CA SER A 42 -6.73 3.16 11.62
C SER A 42 -6.74 4.65 11.23
N MET A 43 -5.81 5.08 10.38
CA MET A 43 -5.76 6.45 9.87
C MET A 43 -7.02 6.82 9.07
N MET A 44 -7.60 5.87 8.32
CA MET A 44 -8.83 6.08 7.54
C MET A 44 -10.09 6.21 8.41
N ILE A 45 -10.05 5.77 9.66
CA ILE A 45 -11.13 5.98 10.63
C ILE A 45 -11.03 7.40 11.23
N GLU A 46 -9.82 7.86 11.53
CA GLU A 46 -9.58 9.17 12.15
C GLU A 46 -9.70 10.33 11.17
N THR A 47 -9.24 10.13 9.93
CA THR A 47 -9.19 11.14 8.88
C THR A 47 -9.87 10.64 7.62
N ARG A 48 -10.48 11.57 6.86
CA ARG A 48 -11.20 11.22 5.64
C ARG A 48 -10.23 10.97 4.48
N PHE A 49 -9.98 9.70 4.17
CA PHE A 49 -9.32 9.28 2.93
C PHE A 49 -10.35 8.77 1.92
N ALA A 50 -10.15 9.09 0.64
CA ALA A 50 -11.02 8.65 -0.45
C ALA A 50 -10.46 7.46 -1.25
N LEU A 51 -9.17 7.17 -1.13
CA LEU A 51 -8.47 6.17 -1.92
C LEU A 51 -7.26 5.61 -1.17
N MET A 52 -7.11 4.29 -1.19
CA MET A 52 -5.91 3.57 -0.76
C MET A 52 -5.31 2.84 -1.96
N ILE A 53 -4.00 2.97 -2.17
CA ILE A 53 -3.28 2.32 -3.28
C ILE A 53 -2.19 1.41 -2.70
N VAL A 54 -2.15 0.16 -3.14
CA VAL A 54 -1.12 -0.82 -2.76
C VAL A 54 -0.35 -1.24 -4.01
N ASP A 55 0.90 -0.79 -4.12
CA ASP A 55 1.80 -1.17 -5.21
C ASP A 55 3.08 -1.88 -4.69
N SER A 56 3.33 -3.15 -4.99
CA SER A 56 2.46 -4.15 -5.62
C SER A 56 2.05 -5.20 -4.59
N ALA A 57 0.74 -5.48 -4.48
CA ALA A 57 0.18 -6.31 -3.39
C ALA A 57 0.82 -7.69 -3.22
N ILE A 58 1.33 -8.29 -4.31
CA ILE A 58 1.83 -9.68 -4.34
C ILE A 58 3.37 -9.74 -4.48
N ALA A 59 4.05 -8.62 -4.76
CA ALA A 59 5.47 -8.65 -5.10
C ALA A 59 6.34 -9.24 -3.97
N LEU A 60 6.08 -8.83 -2.73
CA LEU A 60 6.81 -9.31 -1.55
C LEU A 60 6.58 -10.80 -1.28
N TYR A 61 5.38 -11.32 -1.57
CA TYR A 61 5.04 -12.73 -1.38
C TYR A 61 5.83 -13.68 -2.29
N ARG A 62 6.31 -13.19 -3.44
CA ARG A 62 7.13 -14.02 -4.35
C ARG A 62 8.55 -14.18 -3.81
N THR A 63 9.03 -13.21 -3.04
CA THR A 63 10.36 -13.24 -2.43
C THR A 63 10.33 -14.03 -1.11
N ASP A 64 9.33 -13.77 -0.27
CA ASP A 64 9.24 -14.34 1.08
C ASP A 64 8.79 -15.81 1.07
N PHE A 65 8.08 -16.25 0.01
CA PHE A 65 7.63 -17.63 -0.17
C PHE A 65 8.07 -18.15 -1.55
N SER A 66 9.34 -18.58 -1.62
CA SER A 66 10.00 -18.95 -2.87
C SER A 66 9.96 -20.45 -3.17
N GLY A 67 9.72 -21.30 -2.15
CA GLY A 67 9.70 -22.76 -2.29
C GLY A 67 8.40 -23.33 -2.86
N ARG A 68 8.49 -24.44 -3.61
CA ARG A 68 7.28 -25.17 -4.07
C ARG A 68 6.41 -25.68 -2.91
N GLY A 69 7.02 -26.06 -1.79
CA GLY A 69 6.33 -26.49 -0.57
C GLY A 69 5.60 -25.35 0.16
N GLU A 70 5.87 -24.10 -0.19
CA GLU A 70 5.31 -22.92 0.46
C GLU A 70 4.11 -22.33 -0.29
N LEU A 71 3.73 -22.94 -1.43
CA LEU A 71 2.65 -22.43 -2.27
C LEU A 71 1.33 -22.30 -1.48
N SER A 72 0.96 -23.30 -0.69
CA SER A 72 -0.26 -23.28 0.12
C SER A 72 -0.22 -22.18 1.18
N ALA A 73 0.90 -22.06 1.90
CA ALA A 73 1.11 -21.02 2.91
C ALA A 73 1.04 -19.62 2.29
N ARG A 74 1.70 -19.40 1.15
CA ARG A 74 1.64 -18.15 0.38
C ARG A 74 0.20 -17.79 0.01
N GLN A 75 -0.55 -18.75 -0.55
CA GLN A 75 -1.93 -18.50 -0.97
C GLN A 75 -2.84 -18.18 0.21
N MET A 76 -2.71 -18.90 1.33
CA MET A 76 -3.49 -18.63 2.53
C MET A 76 -3.15 -17.27 3.14
N HIS A 77 -1.88 -16.89 3.20
CA HIS A 77 -1.46 -15.60 3.76
C HIS A 77 -1.89 -14.44 2.85
N MET A 78 -1.70 -14.57 1.55
CA MET A 78 -2.14 -13.58 0.56
C MET A 78 -3.67 -13.41 0.57
N ALA A 79 -4.43 -14.49 0.73
CA ALA A 79 -5.90 -14.42 0.83
C ALA A 79 -6.35 -13.62 2.07
N LYS A 80 -5.65 -13.77 3.21
CA LYS A 80 -5.92 -12.96 4.41
C LYS A 80 -5.66 -11.48 4.16
N LEU A 81 -4.55 -11.15 3.52
CA LEU A 81 -4.22 -9.77 3.15
C LEU A 81 -5.28 -9.15 2.24
N LEU A 82 -5.68 -9.86 1.18
CA LEU A 82 -6.70 -9.38 0.24
C LEU A 82 -8.07 -9.20 0.90
N ARG A 83 -8.41 -10.00 1.91
CA ARG A 83 -9.64 -9.84 2.69
C ARG A 83 -9.60 -8.63 3.64
N SER A 84 -8.42 -8.12 3.96
CA SER A 84 -8.25 -6.93 4.80
C SER A 84 -8.22 -5.61 4.02
N LEU A 85 -8.22 -5.67 2.69
CA LEU A 85 -8.39 -4.53 1.79
C LEU A 85 -9.87 -4.24 1.57
#